data_AF-A0A936FV04-F1
#
_entry.id   AF-A0A936FV04-F1
#
_cell.length_a   1.000
_cell.length_b   1.000
_cell.length_c   1.000
_cell.angle_alpha   90.00
_cell.angle_beta   90.00
_cell.angle_gamma   90.00
#
_symmetry.space_group_name_H-M   'P 1'
#
loop_
_entity.id
_entity.type
_entity.pdbx_description
1 polymer ?
#
loop_
_entity_poly.entity_id
_entity_poly.type
_entity_poly.pdbx_seq_one_letter_code
_entity_poly.pdbx_strand_id
1 'polypeptide(L)'
;MKCIGGFYYAMNSLYGEGDRFFNKGIGIQAGFEKSIIKDKWTFQTDFISGKHSLGEMVIGTAFYATKKWVLSFGYQIPNIQSQSQKGFVFELTFIPSEN
;
A
#
# COMPACT_ATOMS: atom_id res chain seq x y z
N MET A 1 1.73 -13.40 10.72
CA MET A 1 1.96 -11.95 10.65
C MET A 1 3.26 -11.75 9.89
N LYS A 2 3.23 -10.95 8.83
CA LYS A 2 4.37 -10.66 7.98
C LYS A 2 4.59 -9.15 8.02
N CYS A 3 5.79 -8.72 8.37
CA CYS A 3 6.18 -7.32 8.30
C CYS A 3 7.24 -7.18 7.23
N ILE A 4 7.15 -6.14 6.42
CA ILE A 4 8.09 -5.84 5.35
C ILE A 4 8.45 -4.38 5.50
N GLY A 5 9.71 -4.03 5.28
CA GLY A 5 10.12 -2.65 5.27
C GLY A 5 11.55 -2.49 4.79
N GLY A 6 11.91 -1.26 4.49
CA GLY A 6 13.25 -0.94 4.04
C GLY A 6 13.35 0.48 3.52
N PHE A 7 14.56 0.82 3.11
CA PHE A 7 14.80 2.05 2.38
C PHE A 7 14.48 1.83 0.90
N TYR A 8 14.01 2.88 0.24
CA TYR A 8 13.86 2.92 -1.20
C TYR A 8 14.57 4.15 -1.77
N TYR A 9 14.94 4.09 -3.03
CA TYR A 9 15.39 5.25 -3.80
C TYR A 9 14.48 5.40 -5.03
N ALA A 10 13.91 6.58 -5.23
CA ALA A 10 12.99 6.84 -6.33
C ALA A 10 13.21 8.21 -6.95
N MET A 11 13.02 8.27 -8.27
CA MET A 11 13.08 9.49 -9.07
C MET A 11 11.72 10.22 -9.05
N ASN A 12 11.74 11.54 -9.22
CA ASN A 12 10.52 12.35 -9.30
C ASN A 12 9.59 11.94 -10.44
N SER A 13 10.14 11.42 -11.54
CA SER A 13 9.35 10.94 -12.68
C SER A 13 8.42 9.76 -12.35
N LEU A 14 8.76 8.96 -11.34
CA LEU A 14 7.95 7.80 -10.94
C LEU A 14 7.07 8.09 -9.72
N TYR A 15 7.58 8.86 -8.76
CA TYR A 15 6.94 9.04 -7.45
C TYR A 15 6.24 10.41 -7.30
N GLY A 16 6.28 11.22 -8.35
CA GLY A 16 5.84 12.61 -8.35
C GLY A 16 6.89 13.57 -7.79
N GLU A 17 6.65 14.86 -8.01
CA GLU A 17 7.42 15.91 -7.36
C GLU A 17 7.13 15.94 -5.86
N GLY A 18 8.12 16.36 -5.07
CA GLY A 18 8.00 16.49 -3.62
C GLY A 18 9.18 15.88 -2.86
N ASP A 19 9.29 16.28 -1.59
CA ASP A 19 10.44 15.93 -0.77
C ASP A 19 10.44 14.45 -0.37
N ARG A 20 11.63 13.87 -0.41
CA ARG A 20 11.97 12.59 0.23
C ARG A 20 13.04 12.86 1.29
N PHE A 21 13.47 11.86 2.07
CA PHE A 21 14.50 12.09 3.07
C PHE A 21 15.73 12.75 2.46
N PHE A 22 16.22 13.78 3.17
CA PHE A 22 17.38 14.58 2.79
C PHE A 22 17.30 15.23 1.40
N ASN A 23 16.10 15.38 0.81
CA ASN A 23 15.89 15.87 -0.56
C ASN A 23 16.65 15.07 -1.64
N LYS A 24 17.04 13.82 -1.33
CA LYS A 24 17.95 13.01 -2.15
C LYS A 24 17.29 11.81 -2.82
N GLY A 25 15.97 11.79 -2.93
CA GLY A 25 15.27 10.66 -3.57
C GLY A 25 15.13 9.42 -2.67
N ILE A 26 15.65 9.43 -1.44
CA ILE A 26 15.64 8.28 -0.53
C ILE A 26 14.42 8.35 0.40
N GLY A 27 13.71 7.25 0.58
CA GLY A 27 12.58 7.14 1.50
C GLY A 27 12.61 5.85 2.32
N ILE A 28 11.65 5.72 3.23
CA ILE A 28 11.34 4.50 3.95
C ILE A 28 9.99 3.99 3.44
N GLN A 29 9.93 2.70 3.19
CA GLN A 29 8.68 1.97 3.04
C GLN A 29 8.54 0.96 4.17
N ALA A 30 7.32 0.78 4.65
CA ALA A 30 7.00 -0.22 5.64
C ALA A 30 5.58 -0.73 5.40
N GLY A 31 5.35 -2.01 5.62
CA GLY A 31 4.04 -2.60 5.52
C GLY A 31 3.93 -3.82 6.42
N PHE A 32 2.70 -4.17 6.77
CA PHE A 32 2.46 -5.44 7.43
C PHE A 32 1.15 -6.06 6.98
N GLU A 33 1.14 -7.38 7.05
CA GLU A 33 0.02 -8.22 6.67
C GLU A 33 -0.28 -9.22 7.79
N LYS A 34 -1.57 -9.38 8.09
CA LYS A 34 -2.07 -10.33 9.08
C LYS A 34 -3.41 -10.91 8.66
N SER A 35 -3.46 -12.23 8.52
CA SER A 35 -4.74 -12.95 8.44
C SER A 35 -5.51 -12.79 9.75
N ILE A 36 -6.69 -12.17 9.68
CA ILE A 36 -7.64 -12.07 10.80
C ILE A 36 -8.39 -13.39 10.92
N ILE A 37 -8.91 -13.87 9.80
CA ILE A 37 -9.56 -15.18 9.67
C ILE A 37 -8.81 -15.93 8.58
N LYS A 38 -8.24 -17.08 8.94
CA LYS A 38 -7.48 -17.93 8.01
C LYS A 38 -8.32 -18.19 6.75
N ASP A 39 -7.72 -17.95 5.59
CA ASP A 39 -8.30 -18.16 4.25
C ASP A 39 -9.59 -17.36 3.95
N LYS A 40 -9.91 -16.33 4.76
CA LYS A 40 -11.09 -15.46 4.52
C LYS A 40 -10.78 -13.98 4.61
N TRP A 41 -10.11 -13.53 5.66
CA TRP A 41 -9.88 -12.11 5.89
C TRP A 41 -8.41 -11.85 6.18
N THR A 42 -7.81 -10.97 5.40
CA THR A 42 -6.46 -10.47 5.62
C THR A 42 -6.52 -8.97 5.82
N PHE A 43 -5.90 -8.50 6.90
CA PHE A 43 -5.61 -7.08 7.08
C PHE A 43 -4.24 -6.77 6.52
N GLN A 44 -4.12 -5.64 5.83
CA GLN A 44 -2.86 -5.14 5.31
C GLN A 44 -2.74 -3.64 5.52
N THR A 45 -1.51 -3.17 5.67
CA THR A 45 -1.22 -1.75 5.61
C THR A 45 0.15 -1.54 4.97
N ASP A 46 0.24 -0.48 4.20
CA ASP A 46 1.46 -0.05 3.54
C ASP A 46 1.69 1.43 3.84
N PHE A 47 2.93 1.80 4.02
CA PHE A 47 3.38 3.16 4.29
C PHE A 47 4.57 3.47 3.40
N ILE A 48 4.49 4.58 2.69
CA ILE A 48 5.58 5.15 1.91
C ILE A 48 5.83 6.55 2.46
N SER A 49 7.03 6.77 3.00
CA SER A 49 7.42 8.09 3.52
C SER A 49 7.62 9.09 2.39
N GLY A 50 7.34 10.36 2.65
CA GLY A 50 7.65 11.47 1.75
C GLY A 50 6.48 12.43 1.59
N LYS A 51 6.76 13.56 0.92
CA LYS A 51 5.78 14.61 0.59
C LYS A 51 5.39 14.62 -0.90
N HIS A 52 5.74 13.57 -1.63
CA HIS A 52 5.46 13.42 -3.05
C HIS A 52 4.13 12.69 -3.29
N SER A 53 3.73 12.51 -4.56
CA SER A 53 2.41 11.99 -4.94
C SER A 53 2.09 10.56 -4.48
N LEU A 54 3.08 9.80 -4.00
CA LEU A 54 2.93 8.44 -3.45
C LEU A 54 3.23 8.40 -1.93
N GLY A 55 3.43 9.54 -1.29
CA GLY A 55 3.73 9.61 0.14
C GLY A 55 2.46 9.44 0.97
N GLU A 56 2.14 8.23 1.37
CA GLU A 56 0.90 7.91 2.07
C GLU A 56 0.99 6.66 2.94
N MET A 57 -0.01 6.50 3.80
CA MET A 57 -0.37 5.25 4.45
C MET A 57 -1.65 4.72 3.82
N VAL A 58 -1.65 3.44 3.44
CA VAL A 58 -2.84 2.71 3.04
C VAL A 58 -3.19 1.73 4.15
N ILE A 59 -4.43 1.75 4.61
CA ILE A 59 -4.97 0.74 5.52
C ILE A 59 -6.03 -0.03 4.75
N GLY A 60 -5.93 -1.35 4.70
CA GLY A 60 -6.83 -2.15 3.90
C GLY A 60 -7.10 -3.55 4.44
N THR A 61 -8.08 -4.19 3.80
CA THR A 61 -8.47 -5.56 4.06
C THR A 61 -8.77 -6.27 2.75
N ALA A 62 -8.47 -7.56 2.69
CA ALA A 62 -8.82 -8.45 1.59
C ALA A 62 -9.74 -9.56 2.10
N PHE A 63 -10.85 -9.77 1.40
CA PHE A 63 -11.83 -10.82 1.64
C PHE A 63 -11.78 -11.85 0.52
N TYR A 64 -11.42 -13.08 0.87
CA TYR A 64 -11.38 -14.22 -0.03
C TYR A 64 -12.78 -14.83 -0.13
N ALA A 65 -13.59 -14.32 -1.08
CA ALA A 65 -14.95 -14.78 -1.28
C ALA A 65 -14.98 -16.23 -1.79
N THR A 66 -14.02 -16.59 -2.65
CA THR A 66 -13.76 -17.95 -3.11
C THR A 66 -12.25 -18.16 -3.30
N LYS A 67 -11.82 -19.37 -3.65
CA LYS A 67 -10.43 -19.62 -4.07
C LYS A 67 -9.99 -18.81 -5.30
N LYS A 68 -10.93 -18.25 -6.05
CA LYS A 68 -10.70 -17.51 -7.30
C LYS A 68 -11.00 -16.02 -7.21
N TRP A 69 -11.68 -15.56 -6.16
CA TRP A 69 -12.19 -14.21 -6.07
C TRP A 69 -11.80 -13.58 -4.75
N VAL A 70 -11.13 -12.44 -4.83
CA VAL A 70 -10.70 -11.63 -3.70
C VAL A 70 -11.29 -10.22 -3.86
N LEU A 71 -11.95 -9.74 -2.81
CA LEU A 71 -12.45 -8.38 -2.70
C LEU A 71 -11.54 -7.60 -1.75
N SER A 72 -10.91 -6.54 -2.21
CA SER A 72 -10.05 -5.71 -1.38
C SER A 72 -10.67 -4.32 -1.19
N PHE A 73 -10.55 -3.82 0.03
CA PHE A 73 -11.01 -2.49 0.42
C PHE A 73 -9.86 -1.78 1.13
N GLY A 74 -9.63 -0.51 0.82
CA GLY A 74 -8.57 0.28 1.43
C GLY A 74 -8.96 1.74 1.59
N TYR A 75 -8.24 2.42 2.48
CA TYR A 75 -8.31 3.86 2.65
C TYR A 75 -6.90 4.44 2.61
N GLN A 76 -6.70 5.42 1.72
CA GLN A 76 -5.46 6.14 1.52
C GLN A 76 -5.44 7.39 2.41
N ILE A 77 -4.40 7.51 3.22
CA ILE A 77 -4.15 8.59 4.15
C ILE A 77 -2.84 9.26 3.72
N PRO A 78 -2.91 10.44 3.07
CA PRO A 78 -1.71 11.17 2.69
C PRO A 78 -0.87 11.52 3.91
N ASN A 79 0.45 11.45 3.77
CA ASN A 79 1.35 11.97 4.80
C ASN A 79 1.16 13.49 4.94
N ILE A 80 1.61 14.03 6.08
CA ILE A 80 1.61 15.48 6.31
C ILE A 80 2.35 16.18 5.15
N GLN A 81 1.66 17.12 4.49
CA GLN A 81 2.17 17.88 3.33
C GLN A 81 2.49 17.03 2.09
N SER A 82 1.98 15.80 2.01
CA SER A 82 2.05 15.00 0.80
C SER A 82 1.16 15.53 -0.31
N GLN A 83 1.59 15.36 -1.55
CA GLN A 83 0.76 15.59 -2.75
C GLN A 83 -0.23 14.44 -3.02
N SER A 84 -0.15 13.33 -2.27
CA SER A 84 -1.13 12.26 -2.38
C SER A 84 -2.54 12.73 -1.96
N GLN A 85 -3.56 12.04 -2.48
CA GLN A 85 -4.96 12.32 -2.24
C GLN A 85 -5.57 11.30 -1.26
N LYS A 86 -6.52 11.77 -0.44
CA LYS A 86 -7.35 10.85 0.35
C LYS A 86 -8.26 10.09 -0.61
N GLY A 87 -8.38 8.78 -0.42
CA GLY A 87 -9.12 7.93 -1.34
C GLY A 87 -9.62 6.66 -0.69
N PHE A 88 -10.75 6.16 -1.18
CA PHE A 88 -11.15 4.78 -0.95
C PHE A 88 -10.68 3.95 -2.14
N VAL A 89 -10.06 2.81 -1.85
CA VAL A 89 -9.65 1.82 -2.84
C VAL A 89 -10.60 0.65 -2.74
N PHE A 90 -11.13 0.24 -3.89
CA PHE A 90 -11.87 -1.00 -4.03
C PHE A 90 -11.26 -1.77 -5.19
N GLU A 91 -10.92 -3.04 -4.95
CA GLU A 91 -10.33 -3.91 -5.95
C GLU A 91 -11.05 -5.25 -5.96
N LEU A 92 -11.33 -5.75 -7.17
CA LEU A 92 -11.84 -7.09 -7.42
C LEU A 92 -10.75 -7.87 -8.15
N THR A 93 -10.18 -8.85 -7.48
CA THR A 93 -9.08 -9.66 -8.01
C THR A 93 -9.55 -11.08 -8.32
N PHE A 94 -9.34 -11.49 -9.57
CA PHE A 94 -9.56 -12.85 -10.04
C PHE A 94 -8.24 -13.62 -10.10
N ILE A 95 -8.18 -14.75 -9.40
CA ILE A 95 -7.02 -15.66 -9.41
C ILE A 95 -7.36 -16.81 -10.38
N PRO A 96 -6.79 -16.81 -11.59
CA PRO A 96 -6.97 -17.93 -12.51
C PRO A 96 -6.36 -19.21 -11.94
N SER A 97 -6.97 -20.35 -12.23
CA SER A 97 -6.40 -21.65 -11.91
C SER A 97 -5.22 -21.91 -12.84
N GLU A 98 -4.05 -22.20 -12.28
CA GLU A 98 -2.99 -22.87 -13.04
C GLU A 98 -3.45 -24.32 -13.29
N ASN A 99 -3.43 -24.75 -14.56
CA ASN A 99 -3.61 -26.16 -14.95
C ASN A 99 -2.30 -26.92 -14.78
#